data_AF-A0A0U2ZFE7-F1
#
_entry.id   AF-A0A0U2ZFE7-F1
#
_cell.length_a   1.000
_cell.length_b   1.000
_cell.length_c   1.000
_cell.angle_alpha   90.00
_cell.angle_beta   90.00
_cell.angle_gamma   90.00
#
_symmetry.space_group_name_H-M   'P 1'
#
loop_
_entity.id
_entity.type
_entity.pdbx_description
1 polymer ?
#
loop_
_entity_poly.entity_id
_entity_poly.type
_entity_poly.pdbx_seq_one_letter_code
_entity_poly.pdbx_strand_id
1 'polypeptide(L)'
;MRQYLIMGLATALCITLFFILDPLNGNNPEKPETKQQETVQTAAKPAEQKTPSERLDTQYKDKIAEFPVRPAQQEKLSELRQERLDNLEGMKPARISIPSIGVDAAIEETGVLDNGEMGVPEDVDQVGWFEPGFKAGAEGNAVLAGHVDSLTGPAVFYELDQLEKGDQFTLTDADGREMVFEVRGTSSYITDEAPVEEIFGRSDQRMVNLITCTGDFNRDIGSHEERLVVSAELISDSAMKEQAPDAPDNLKLTASSLSWHAVRDDAVIGYRVYEEDLESGESEQLATVSLFERKSIPLEADESKRYYVVAVNVDLKESKKAYIPEE
;
A
#
# COMPACT_ATOMS: atom_id res chain seq x y z
N MET A 1 34.52 -41.61 -25.00
CA MET A 1 36.00 -41.59 -25.02
C MET A 1 36.49 -41.25 -26.42
N ARG A 2 36.74 -39.96 -26.69
CA ARG A 2 37.52 -39.51 -27.83
C ARG A 2 38.09 -38.12 -27.50
N GLN A 3 39.39 -38.14 -27.21
CA GLN A 3 40.44 -37.12 -27.34
C GLN A 3 40.18 -35.64 -27.04
N TYR A 4 40.94 -35.21 -26.04
CA TYR A 4 41.46 -33.90 -25.68
C TYR A 4 41.94 -32.99 -26.83
N LEU A 5 41.95 -31.69 -26.50
CA LEU A 5 42.98 -30.68 -26.78
C LEU A 5 42.64 -29.63 -27.86
N ILE A 6 42.20 -28.43 -27.43
CA ILE A 6 42.79 -27.14 -27.83
C ILE A 6 42.83 -26.22 -26.59
N MET A 7 43.97 -25.59 -26.40
CA MET A 7 44.47 -24.91 -25.21
C MET A 7 44.79 -23.44 -25.55
N GLY A 8 44.49 -22.52 -24.61
CA GLY A 8 45.17 -21.23 -24.42
C GLY A 8 44.82 -20.10 -25.40
N LEU A 9 44.98 -18.82 -25.09
CA LEU A 9 45.64 -18.13 -23.98
C LEU A 9 45.40 -16.62 -24.20
N ALA A 10 45.03 -15.83 -23.18
CA ALA A 10 45.31 -14.38 -23.15
C ALA A 10 45.14 -13.82 -21.71
N THR A 11 46.24 -13.80 -20.99
CA THR A 11 46.43 -13.09 -19.71
C THR A 11 47.21 -11.79 -19.96
N ALA A 12 46.74 -10.67 -19.39
CA ALA A 12 47.53 -9.50 -18.99
C ALA A 12 46.65 -8.71 -17.99
N LEU A 13 46.85 -8.73 -16.67
CA LEU A 13 47.95 -8.27 -15.81
C LEU A 13 48.29 -6.78 -15.97
N CYS A 14 47.82 -5.97 -15.01
CA CYS A 14 48.57 -4.84 -14.45
C CYS A 14 48.06 -4.53 -13.03
N ILE A 15 48.97 -4.67 -12.05
CA ILE A 15 48.80 -4.31 -10.63
C ILE A 15 49.86 -3.23 -10.31
N THR A 16 49.57 -2.38 -9.31
CA THR A 16 50.45 -1.49 -8.49
C THR A 16 50.61 -0.05 -9.02
N LEU A 17 50.62 1.08 -8.27
CA LEU A 17 50.78 1.50 -6.85
C LEU A 17 49.94 2.80 -6.60
N PHE A 18 49.27 3.09 -5.46
CA PHE A 18 49.69 3.59 -4.12
C PHE A 18 50.30 5.03 -4.02
N PHE A 19 49.68 5.89 -3.18
CA PHE A 19 50.18 7.06 -2.38
C PHE A 19 49.62 8.51 -2.59
N ILE A 20 48.75 8.93 -1.63
CA ILE A 20 48.72 10.16 -0.76
C ILE A 20 48.58 11.62 -1.30
N LEU A 21 47.50 12.28 -0.84
CA LEU A 21 47.19 13.69 -0.43
C LEU A 21 48.30 14.79 -0.54
N ASP A 22 48.08 15.89 -1.31
CA ASP A 22 47.61 17.28 -0.93
C ASP A 22 48.75 18.35 -1.06
N PRO A 23 48.54 19.70 -1.02
CA PRO A 23 47.61 20.61 -1.72
C PRO A 23 48.30 21.89 -2.30
N LEU A 24 47.51 22.87 -2.75
CA LEU A 24 47.77 24.34 -2.94
C LEU A 24 48.07 24.92 -4.35
N ASN A 25 47.05 25.62 -4.86
CA ASN A 25 47.00 27.05 -5.18
C ASN A 25 47.95 27.66 -6.24
N GLY A 26 47.38 28.28 -7.29
CA GLY A 26 48.02 29.42 -7.97
C GLY A 26 47.74 29.59 -9.47
N ASN A 27 46.94 30.61 -9.78
CA ASN A 27 46.95 31.47 -10.99
C ASN A 27 46.19 31.06 -12.27
N ASN A 28 45.11 31.82 -12.49
CA ASN A 28 44.48 32.17 -13.77
C ASN A 28 45.38 33.15 -14.58
N PRO A 29 45.30 33.20 -15.93
CA PRO A 29 44.43 34.22 -16.55
C PRO A 29 43.67 33.80 -17.83
N GLU A 30 42.43 34.31 -17.92
CA GLU A 30 41.60 34.74 -19.08
C GLU A 30 41.39 33.88 -20.35
N LYS A 31 40.15 33.32 -20.43
CA LYS A 31 39.11 33.23 -21.49
C LYS A 31 39.46 33.49 -22.99
N PRO A 32 38.74 32.84 -23.94
CA PRO A 32 37.48 33.46 -24.39
C PRO A 32 36.26 32.53 -24.54
N GLU A 33 35.12 33.22 -24.48
CA GLU A 33 33.72 32.81 -24.49
C GLU A 33 33.29 31.95 -25.68
N THR A 34 32.55 30.88 -25.40
CA THR A 34 31.56 30.33 -26.34
C THR A 34 30.19 30.33 -25.65
N LYS A 35 29.23 31.03 -26.25
CA LYS A 35 27.83 31.10 -25.84
C LYS A 35 27.21 29.70 -25.84
N GLN A 36 26.68 29.26 -24.71
CA GLN A 36 25.58 28.30 -24.66
C GLN A 36 24.35 29.00 -24.08
N GLN A 37 23.23 28.81 -24.77
CA GLN A 37 21.94 29.40 -24.44
C GLN A 37 21.38 28.73 -23.19
N GLU A 38 21.28 29.49 -22.10
CA GLU A 38 20.44 29.14 -20.96
C GLU A 38 18.98 29.22 -21.39
N THR A 39 18.33 28.06 -21.51
CA THR A 39 16.88 27.99 -21.50
C THR A 39 16.46 27.93 -20.04
N VAL A 40 16.14 29.09 -19.47
CA VAL A 40 15.54 29.21 -18.15
C VAL A 40 14.13 28.62 -18.24
N GLN A 41 13.94 27.40 -17.72
CA GLN A 41 12.62 26.97 -17.26
C GLN A 41 12.57 27.12 -15.74
N THR A 42 11.77 28.11 -15.37
CA THR A 42 11.34 28.46 -14.03
C THR A 42 10.90 27.22 -13.26
N ALA A 43 11.64 26.88 -12.21
CA ALA A 43 11.17 25.97 -11.18
C ALA A 43 9.87 26.54 -10.59
N ALA A 44 8.75 25.93 -10.96
CA ALA A 44 7.50 26.14 -10.26
C ALA A 44 7.69 25.58 -8.84
N LYS A 45 7.55 26.46 -7.85
CA LYS A 45 7.46 26.13 -6.43
C LYS A 45 6.45 24.98 -6.27
N PRO A 46 6.80 23.83 -5.67
CA PRO A 46 5.84 22.74 -5.49
C PRO A 46 4.64 23.27 -4.70
N ALA A 47 3.44 23.10 -5.24
CA ALA A 47 2.23 23.21 -4.44
C ALA A 47 2.33 22.15 -3.33
N GLU A 48 2.20 22.57 -2.07
CA GLU A 48 2.11 21.65 -0.93
C GLU A 48 0.96 20.67 -1.16
N GLN A 49 1.29 19.50 -1.68
CA GLN A 49 0.36 18.39 -1.83
C GLN A 49 0.39 17.59 -0.54
N LYS A 50 -0.79 17.45 0.06
CA LYS A 50 -1.05 16.67 1.25
C LYS A 50 -0.41 15.27 1.16
N THR A 51 0.30 14.90 2.21
CA THR A 51 0.91 13.58 2.44
C THR A 51 -0.15 12.46 2.33
N PRO A 52 0.25 11.21 2.06
CA PRO A 52 -0.70 10.10 2.01
C PRO A 52 -1.48 9.86 3.30
N SER A 53 -0.86 10.12 4.46
CA SER A 53 -1.59 10.18 5.75
C SER A 53 -2.73 11.20 5.68
N GLU A 54 -2.47 12.40 5.16
CA GLU A 54 -3.48 13.45 4.99
C GLU A 54 -4.55 13.13 3.91
N ARG A 55 -4.26 12.26 2.92
CA ARG A 55 -5.22 11.83 1.88
C ARG A 55 -6.04 10.61 2.29
N LEU A 56 -5.44 9.62 2.96
CA LEU A 56 -6.16 8.56 3.67
C LEU A 56 -7.09 9.16 4.71
N ASP A 57 -6.61 10.15 5.47
CA ASP A 57 -7.44 10.98 6.33
C ASP A 57 -8.58 11.63 5.56
N THR A 58 -8.39 12.04 4.29
CA THR A 58 -9.45 12.68 3.50
C THR A 58 -10.51 11.67 3.03
N GLN A 59 -10.14 10.54 2.43
CA GLN A 59 -11.09 9.48 2.04
C GLN A 59 -11.81 8.87 3.27
N TYR A 60 -11.08 8.75 4.38
CA TYR A 60 -11.61 8.34 5.68
C TYR A 60 -12.56 9.40 6.27
N LYS A 61 -12.21 10.69 6.19
CA LYS A 61 -13.09 11.81 6.57
C LYS A 61 -14.36 11.81 5.75
N ASP A 62 -14.30 11.47 4.46
CA ASP A 62 -15.49 11.36 3.60
C ASP A 62 -16.38 10.17 4.02
N LYS A 63 -15.77 9.02 4.32
CA LYS A 63 -16.45 7.82 4.84
C LYS A 63 -17.07 8.01 6.23
N ILE A 64 -16.44 8.84 7.07
CA ILE A 64 -16.89 9.16 8.43
C ILE A 64 -17.68 10.47 8.47
N ALA A 65 -17.91 11.14 7.34
CA ALA A 65 -18.65 12.40 7.30
C ALA A 65 -20.07 12.29 7.90
N GLU A 66 -20.62 11.07 7.92
CA GLU A 66 -21.87 10.71 8.61
C GLU A 66 -21.80 10.92 10.14
N PHE A 67 -20.62 10.76 10.74
CA PHE A 67 -20.37 10.98 12.16
C PHE A 67 -19.66 12.33 12.35
N PRO A 68 -20.28 13.34 12.98
CA PRO A 68 -19.56 14.56 13.33
C PRO A 68 -18.43 14.24 14.33
N VAL A 69 -17.18 14.28 13.86
CA VAL A 69 -15.95 14.08 14.64
C VAL A 69 -15.25 15.42 14.82
N ARG A 70 -14.85 15.77 16.04
CA ARG A 70 -14.08 17.00 16.34
C ARG A 70 -12.60 16.81 15.93
N PRO A 71 -11.85 17.88 15.64
CA PRO A 71 -10.44 17.76 15.20
C PRO A 71 -9.54 16.93 16.12
N ALA A 72 -9.58 17.14 17.43
CA ALA A 72 -8.78 16.37 18.40
C ALA A 72 -9.11 14.87 18.42
N GLN A 73 -10.28 14.48 17.92
CA GLN A 73 -10.68 13.08 17.82
C GLN A 73 -10.25 12.48 16.50
N GLN A 74 -10.21 13.26 15.41
CA GLN A 74 -9.61 12.81 14.15
C GLN A 74 -8.14 12.40 14.38
N GLU A 75 -7.41 13.20 15.16
CA GLU A 75 -6.04 12.89 15.60
C GLU A 75 -5.99 11.60 16.44
N LYS A 76 -6.90 11.43 17.41
CA LYS A 76 -6.92 10.18 18.20
C LYS A 76 -7.23 8.94 17.36
N LEU A 77 -8.13 9.06 16.39
CA LEU A 77 -8.47 7.95 15.49
C LEU A 77 -7.34 7.63 14.51
N SER A 78 -6.62 8.64 14.02
CA SER A 78 -5.44 8.42 13.18
C SER A 78 -4.31 7.77 13.97
N GLU A 79 -4.08 8.17 15.23
CA GLU A 79 -3.15 7.49 16.15
C GLU A 79 -3.50 6.01 16.33
N LEU A 80 -4.76 5.68 16.64
CA LEU A 80 -5.20 4.29 16.84
C LEU A 80 -5.05 3.45 15.57
N ARG A 81 -5.33 4.05 14.41
CA ARG A 81 -5.10 3.40 13.11
C ARG A 81 -3.60 3.17 12.91
N GLN A 82 -2.77 4.16 13.18
CA GLN A 82 -1.32 4.06 13.03
C GLN A 82 -0.76 2.97 13.95
N GLU A 83 -1.15 2.96 15.23
CA GLU A 83 -0.77 1.90 16.18
C GLU A 83 -1.20 0.51 15.68
N ARG A 84 -2.36 0.40 15.04
CA ARG A 84 -2.80 -0.86 14.45
C ARG A 84 -1.94 -1.25 13.24
N LEU A 85 -1.54 -0.29 12.41
CA LEU A 85 -0.61 -0.52 11.30
C LEU A 85 0.75 -0.96 11.82
N ASP A 86 1.26 -0.32 12.87
CA ASP A 86 2.56 -0.63 13.48
C ASP A 86 2.60 -2.09 13.99
N ASN A 87 1.46 -2.60 14.47
CA ASN A 87 1.31 -3.98 14.92
C ASN A 87 1.07 -5.01 13.80
N LEU A 88 1.07 -4.60 12.52
CA LEU A 88 0.89 -5.54 11.41
C LEU A 88 2.13 -6.39 11.18
N GLU A 89 1.93 -7.71 11.16
CA GLU A 89 2.92 -8.65 10.63
C GLU A 89 2.77 -8.76 9.11
N GLY A 90 3.89 -8.70 8.39
CA GLY A 90 3.90 -8.93 6.95
C GLY A 90 3.57 -10.38 6.59
N MET A 91 3.13 -10.60 5.36
CA MET A 91 2.69 -11.89 4.83
C MET A 91 3.56 -12.42 3.69
N LYS A 92 3.41 -13.70 3.39
CA LYS A 92 3.92 -14.34 2.17
C LYS A 92 2.85 -14.21 1.09
N PRO A 93 3.06 -13.41 0.04
CA PRO A 93 2.04 -13.21 -0.98
C PRO A 93 1.99 -14.42 -1.94
N ALA A 94 0.79 -14.82 -2.34
CA ALA A 94 0.54 -15.96 -3.24
C ALA A 94 -0.17 -15.56 -4.54
N ARG A 95 -0.82 -14.41 -4.58
CA ARG A 95 -1.45 -13.83 -5.76
C ARG A 95 -1.35 -12.31 -5.76
N ILE A 96 -1.22 -11.71 -6.93
CA ILE A 96 -1.29 -10.26 -7.15
C ILE A 96 -2.40 -9.94 -8.14
N SER A 97 -3.18 -8.90 -7.85
CA SER A 97 -4.19 -8.33 -8.74
C SER A 97 -3.95 -6.83 -8.92
N ILE A 98 -3.77 -6.38 -10.16
CA ILE A 98 -3.60 -4.97 -10.54
C ILE A 98 -4.66 -4.61 -11.60
N PRO A 99 -5.87 -4.19 -11.17
CA PRO A 99 -7.00 -4.02 -12.09
C PRO A 99 -6.78 -2.97 -13.19
N SER A 100 -6.01 -1.91 -12.93
CA SER A 100 -5.79 -0.82 -13.89
C SER A 100 -5.05 -1.27 -15.17
N ILE A 101 -4.26 -2.34 -15.06
CA ILE A 101 -3.48 -2.94 -16.17
C ILE A 101 -3.84 -4.41 -16.43
N GLY A 102 -4.97 -4.87 -15.88
CA GLY A 102 -5.50 -6.22 -16.14
C GLY A 102 -4.66 -7.39 -15.63
N VAL A 103 -3.74 -7.16 -14.69
CA VAL A 103 -2.90 -8.22 -14.11
C VAL A 103 -3.66 -8.98 -13.04
N ASP A 104 -3.66 -10.30 -13.13
CA ASP A 104 -4.18 -11.20 -12.10
C ASP A 104 -3.39 -12.52 -12.11
N ALA A 105 -2.30 -12.56 -11.33
CA ALA A 105 -1.22 -13.53 -11.48
C ALA A 105 -0.88 -14.25 -10.18
N ALA A 106 -0.44 -15.50 -10.30
CA ALA A 106 0.13 -16.24 -9.18
C ALA A 106 1.52 -15.66 -8.81
N ILE A 107 1.86 -15.80 -7.54
CA ILE A 107 3.16 -15.41 -7.01
C ILE A 107 3.93 -16.64 -6.56
N GLU A 108 5.20 -16.72 -6.96
CA GLU A 108 6.14 -17.71 -6.47
C GLU A 108 7.28 -17.07 -5.68
N GLU A 109 7.92 -17.85 -4.79
CA GLU A 109 9.07 -17.39 -4.02
C GLU A 109 10.33 -17.44 -4.90
N THR A 110 11.05 -16.32 -5.00
CA THR A 110 12.37 -16.27 -5.65
C THR A 110 13.47 -15.95 -4.64
N GLY A 111 14.67 -16.41 -4.94
CA GLY A 111 15.85 -16.27 -4.07
C GLY A 111 16.96 -15.43 -4.69
N VAL A 112 18.18 -15.64 -4.21
CA VAL A 112 19.40 -15.08 -4.80
C VAL A 112 20.07 -16.18 -5.61
N LEU A 113 20.43 -15.85 -6.85
CA LEU A 113 21.17 -16.74 -7.76
C LEU A 113 22.65 -16.82 -7.38
N ASP A 114 23.39 -17.79 -7.93
CA ASP A 114 24.82 -18.00 -7.65
C ASP A 114 25.70 -16.78 -8.02
N ASN A 115 25.24 -15.96 -8.98
CA ASN A 115 25.90 -14.72 -9.39
C ASN A 115 25.56 -13.51 -8.49
N GLY A 116 24.70 -13.69 -7.48
CA GLY A 116 24.29 -12.65 -6.55
C GLY A 116 23.06 -11.85 -7.00
N GLU A 117 22.49 -12.13 -8.17
CA GLU A 117 21.29 -11.46 -8.66
C GLU A 117 20.02 -12.02 -8.01
N MET A 118 18.96 -11.20 -7.97
CA MET A 118 17.63 -11.67 -7.61
C MET A 118 17.11 -12.64 -8.67
N GLY A 119 16.53 -13.75 -8.23
CA GLY A 119 15.79 -14.66 -9.10
C GLY A 119 14.51 -14.01 -9.63
N VAL A 120 14.21 -14.30 -10.89
CA VAL A 120 12.95 -13.91 -11.56
C VAL A 120 12.03 -15.12 -11.66
N PRO A 121 10.71 -14.92 -11.86
CA PRO A 121 9.80 -16.04 -11.98
C PRO A 121 10.12 -16.91 -13.20
N GLU A 122 9.90 -18.23 -13.09
CA GLU A 122 10.12 -19.18 -14.19
C GLU A 122 9.09 -19.00 -15.32
N ASP A 123 7.85 -18.70 -14.95
CA ASP A 123 6.73 -18.49 -15.85
C ASP A 123 6.56 -16.99 -16.15
N VAL A 124 6.43 -16.65 -17.44
CA VAL A 124 6.28 -15.26 -17.91
C VAL A 124 4.95 -14.64 -17.49
N ASP A 125 3.96 -15.47 -17.14
CA ASP A 125 2.64 -15.05 -16.67
C ASP A 125 2.56 -14.99 -15.12
N GLN A 126 3.66 -15.25 -14.40
CA GLN A 126 3.73 -15.22 -12.94
C GLN A 126 4.66 -14.13 -12.42
N VAL A 127 4.51 -13.82 -11.13
CA VAL A 127 5.33 -12.83 -10.41
C VAL A 127 6.18 -13.53 -9.37
N GLY A 128 7.46 -13.15 -9.25
CA GLY A 128 8.37 -13.65 -8.24
C GLY A 128 8.46 -12.70 -7.05
N TRP A 129 8.20 -13.15 -5.83
CA TRP A 129 8.48 -12.40 -4.61
C TRP A 129 9.86 -12.77 -4.07
N PHE A 130 10.69 -11.76 -3.81
CA PHE A 130 12.01 -11.92 -3.22
C PHE A 130 11.93 -12.33 -1.74
N GLU A 131 11.88 -13.64 -1.49
CA GLU A 131 11.70 -14.22 -0.15
C GLU A 131 12.81 -13.83 0.86
N PRO A 132 14.10 -13.71 0.46
CA PRO A 132 15.16 -13.29 1.38
C PRO A 132 15.00 -11.85 1.91
N GLY A 133 14.14 -11.05 1.27
CA GLY A 133 13.87 -9.66 1.64
C GLY A 133 12.76 -9.50 2.67
N PHE A 134 12.11 -8.35 2.65
CA PHE A 134 10.98 -8.08 3.55
C PHE A 134 9.71 -8.80 3.07
N LYS A 135 8.92 -9.27 4.04
CA LYS A 135 7.56 -9.74 3.78
C LYS A 135 6.66 -8.58 3.35
N ALA A 136 5.71 -8.85 2.46
CA ALA A 136 4.73 -7.86 2.04
C ALA A 136 3.94 -7.33 3.25
N GLY A 137 3.89 -6.01 3.43
CA GLY A 137 3.18 -5.35 4.53
C GLY A 137 3.96 -5.26 5.86
N ALA A 138 5.18 -5.80 5.96
CA ALA A 138 6.09 -5.48 7.05
C ALA A 138 6.74 -4.11 6.84
N GLU A 139 7.27 -3.49 7.90
CA GLU A 139 8.14 -2.31 7.77
C GLU A 139 9.39 -2.67 6.97
N GLY A 140 9.60 -1.95 5.87
CA GLY A 140 10.64 -2.24 4.89
C GLY A 140 10.11 -2.28 3.45
N ASN A 141 10.97 -2.73 2.54
CA ASN A 141 10.66 -2.85 1.12
C ASN A 141 10.54 -4.32 0.73
N ALA A 142 9.31 -4.80 0.53
CA ALA A 142 9.09 -6.08 -0.12
C ALA A 142 9.24 -5.92 -1.64
N VAL A 143 9.90 -6.87 -2.31
CA VAL A 143 10.20 -6.76 -3.74
C VAL A 143 9.53 -7.88 -4.52
N LEU A 144 8.80 -7.52 -5.55
CA LEU A 144 8.18 -8.45 -6.49
C LEU A 144 8.65 -8.14 -7.91
N ALA A 145 9.07 -9.15 -8.65
CA ALA A 145 9.55 -9.02 -10.02
C ALA A 145 8.69 -9.80 -11.00
N GLY A 146 8.47 -9.26 -12.19
CA GLY A 146 7.77 -9.93 -13.28
C GLY A 146 8.44 -9.63 -14.62
N HIS A 147 8.20 -10.48 -15.60
CA HIS A 147 8.72 -10.28 -16.95
C HIS A 147 7.96 -9.16 -17.66
N VAL A 148 8.67 -8.35 -18.45
CA VAL A 148 8.04 -7.35 -19.33
C VAL A 148 7.50 -8.03 -20.59
N ASP A 149 8.29 -8.90 -21.22
CA ASP A 149 7.92 -9.60 -22.42
C ASP A 149 8.57 -11.00 -22.48
N SER A 150 8.28 -11.70 -23.56
CA SER A 150 8.77 -13.03 -23.89
C SER A 150 9.05 -13.12 -25.38
N LEU A 151 9.67 -14.22 -25.81
CA LEU A 151 9.88 -14.50 -27.24
C LEU A 151 8.58 -14.56 -28.06
N THR A 152 7.43 -14.73 -27.40
CA THR A 152 6.12 -14.90 -28.03
C THR A 152 5.19 -13.69 -27.85
N GLY A 153 5.57 -12.69 -27.05
CA GLY A 153 4.76 -11.49 -26.84
C GLY A 153 4.85 -10.93 -25.42
N PRO A 154 3.93 -10.00 -25.07
CA PRO A 154 3.79 -9.42 -23.73
C PRO A 154 3.78 -10.46 -22.61
N ALA A 155 4.34 -10.10 -21.45
CA ALA A 155 4.34 -10.91 -20.23
C ALA A 155 3.59 -10.17 -19.10
N VAL A 156 3.62 -10.74 -17.88
CA VAL A 156 2.78 -10.28 -16.74
C VAL A 156 2.93 -8.79 -16.41
N PHE A 157 4.12 -8.20 -16.55
CA PHE A 157 4.40 -6.79 -16.26
C PHE A 157 4.67 -5.97 -17.51
N TYR A 158 4.15 -6.38 -18.67
CA TYR A 158 4.27 -5.64 -19.92
C TYR A 158 3.76 -4.20 -19.82
N GLU A 159 2.64 -3.99 -19.12
CA GLU A 159 1.99 -2.68 -18.96
C GLU A 159 2.30 -2.01 -17.62
N LEU A 160 3.34 -2.45 -16.91
CA LEU A 160 3.66 -1.91 -15.58
C LEU A 160 4.02 -0.41 -15.63
N ASP A 161 4.53 0.07 -16.77
CA ASP A 161 4.83 1.49 -17.03
C ASP A 161 3.59 2.39 -17.10
N GLN A 162 2.40 1.80 -17.26
CA GLN A 162 1.13 2.53 -17.27
C GLN A 162 0.61 2.82 -15.86
N LEU A 163 1.22 2.25 -14.80
CA LEU A 163 0.79 2.53 -13.43
C LEU A 163 1.12 3.95 -13.01
N GLU A 164 0.09 4.64 -12.52
CA GLU A 164 0.17 6.01 -12.04
C GLU A 164 0.06 6.09 -10.52
N LYS A 165 0.56 7.18 -9.96
CA LYS A 165 0.41 7.47 -8.53
C LYS A 165 -1.08 7.51 -8.15
N GLY A 166 -1.46 6.69 -7.18
CA GLY A 166 -2.85 6.53 -6.74
C GLY A 166 -3.53 5.26 -7.27
N ASP A 167 -2.94 4.58 -8.26
CA ASP A 167 -3.39 3.24 -8.63
C ASP A 167 -3.20 2.26 -7.48
N GLN A 168 -4.02 1.22 -7.46
CA GLN A 168 -4.04 0.25 -6.38
C GLN A 168 -3.86 -1.17 -6.90
N PHE A 169 -3.20 -1.99 -6.10
CA PHE A 169 -3.15 -3.43 -6.29
C PHE A 169 -3.36 -4.16 -4.98
N THR A 170 -3.78 -5.41 -5.10
CA THR A 170 -3.99 -6.31 -3.96
C THR A 170 -3.00 -7.45 -4.02
N LEU A 171 -2.38 -7.73 -2.88
CA LEU A 171 -1.68 -8.99 -2.64
C LEU A 171 -2.58 -9.88 -1.78
N THR A 172 -2.65 -11.16 -2.11
CA THR A 172 -3.42 -12.16 -1.34
C THR A 172 -2.50 -13.29 -0.92
N ASP A 173 -2.53 -13.70 0.35
CA ASP A 173 -1.80 -14.89 0.82
C ASP A 173 -2.58 -16.19 0.58
N ALA A 174 -1.96 -17.33 0.90
CA ALA A 174 -2.56 -18.65 0.69
C ALA A 174 -3.80 -18.91 1.58
N ASP A 175 -3.95 -18.17 2.68
CA ASP A 175 -5.06 -18.27 3.62
C ASP A 175 -6.22 -17.32 3.26
N GLY A 176 -6.04 -16.47 2.24
CA GLY A 176 -7.04 -15.52 1.76
C GLY A 176 -7.01 -14.16 2.46
N ARG A 177 -5.96 -13.83 3.23
CA ARG A 177 -5.73 -12.46 3.70
C ARG A 177 -5.37 -11.59 2.51
N GLU A 178 -5.93 -10.38 2.48
CA GLU A 178 -5.74 -9.41 1.41
C GLU A 178 -5.10 -8.15 1.95
N MET A 179 -4.06 -7.66 1.28
CA MET A 179 -3.43 -6.38 1.54
C MET A 179 -3.53 -5.49 0.30
N VAL A 180 -4.03 -4.28 0.46
CA VAL A 180 -4.15 -3.28 -0.61
C VAL A 180 -3.01 -2.28 -0.51
N PHE A 181 -2.32 -2.08 -1.62
CA PHE A 181 -1.22 -1.14 -1.77
C PHE A 181 -1.60 -0.04 -2.76
N GLU A 182 -1.16 1.18 -2.49
CA GLU A 182 -1.34 2.33 -3.38
C GLU A 182 0.00 2.80 -3.95
N VAL A 183 0.08 2.93 -5.27
CA VAL A 183 1.26 3.40 -6.00
C VAL A 183 1.62 4.81 -5.55
N ARG A 184 2.88 4.98 -5.15
CA ARG A 184 3.47 6.25 -4.71
C ARG A 184 4.24 6.93 -5.82
N GLY A 185 4.88 6.16 -6.67
CA GLY A 185 5.61 6.66 -7.82
C GLY A 185 6.36 5.57 -8.56
N THR A 186 6.83 5.95 -9.74
CA THR A 186 7.50 5.07 -10.69
C THR A 186 8.85 5.69 -11.05
N SER A 187 9.90 4.89 -11.03
CA SER A 187 11.27 5.30 -11.37
C SER A 187 11.85 4.30 -12.38
N SER A 188 12.63 4.79 -13.34
CA SER A 188 13.47 3.95 -14.19
C SER A 188 14.92 4.15 -13.82
N TYR A 189 15.67 3.05 -13.70
CA TYR A 189 17.09 3.06 -13.39
C TYR A 189 17.85 2.25 -14.43
N ILE A 190 19.03 2.72 -14.83
CA ILE A 190 20.00 1.87 -15.50
C ILE A 190 20.35 0.73 -14.53
N THR A 191 20.36 -0.52 -15.03
CA THR A 191 20.43 -1.72 -14.19
C THR A 191 21.59 -1.69 -13.19
N ASP A 192 22.78 -1.27 -13.63
CA ASP A 192 24.00 -1.21 -12.80
C ASP A 192 24.05 0.02 -11.87
N GLU A 193 23.15 1.00 -12.05
CA GLU A 193 23.08 2.24 -11.28
C GLU A 193 21.88 2.28 -10.32
N ALA A 194 21.06 1.21 -10.32
CA ALA A 194 19.87 1.14 -9.49
C ALA A 194 20.22 1.23 -7.99
N PRO A 195 19.52 2.07 -7.21
CA PRO A 195 19.79 2.24 -5.79
C PRO A 195 19.28 1.02 -5.00
N VAL A 196 20.09 -0.04 -4.94
CA VAL A 196 19.71 -1.33 -4.32
C VAL A 196 19.19 -1.17 -2.89
N GLU A 197 19.82 -0.32 -2.07
CA GLU A 197 19.37 -0.10 -0.68
C GLU A 197 17.99 0.60 -0.61
N GLU A 198 17.65 1.46 -1.57
CA GLU A 198 16.33 2.10 -1.62
C GLU A 198 15.25 1.10 -2.04
N ILE A 199 15.59 0.18 -2.94
CA ILE A 199 14.65 -0.78 -3.53
C ILE A 199 14.45 -2.02 -2.63
N PHE A 200 15.51 -2.52 -2.00
CA PHE A 200 15.50 -3.77 -1.22
C PHE A 200 15.71 -3.57 0.28
N GLY A 201 16.21 -2.40 0.68
CA GLY A 201 16.67 -2.13 2.04
C GLY A 201 15.57 -1.71 3.00
N ARG A 202 15.99 -1.16 4.13
CA ARG A 202 15.08 -0.79 5.22
C ARG A 202 14.23 0.43 4.84
N SER A 203 13.01 0.45 5.35
CA SER A 203 12.10 1.59 5.33
C SER A 203 11.31 1.59 6.64
N ASP A 204 11.00 2.78 7.15
CA ASP A 204 10.05 2.94 8.26
C ASP A 204 8.59 2.84 7.76
N GLN A 205 8.40 2.78 6.44
CA GLN A 205 7.11 2.56 5.78
C GLN A 205 6.96 1.10 5.35
N ARG A 206 5.71 0.70 5.09
CA ARG A 206 5.34 -0.65 4.65
C ARG A 206 5.21 -0.67 3.14
N MET A 207 6.35 -0.83 2.48
CA MET A 207 6.48 -0.63 1.03
C MET A 207 6.52 -1.95 0.27
N VAL A 208 5.98 -1.92 -0.94
CA VAL A 208 6.19 -2.92 -1.99
C VAL A 208 6.75 -2.24 -3.22
N ASN A 209 7.82 -2.81 -3.77
CA ASN A 209 8.40 -2.41 -5.05
C ASN A 209 8.11 -3.49 -6.09
N LEU A 210 7.35 -3.14 -7.13
CA LEU A 210 7.15 -3.97 -8.32
C LEU A 210 8.24 -3.63 -9.33
N ILE A 211 8.95 -4.64 -9.84
CA ILE A 211 10.11 -4.45 -10.73
C ILE A 211 9.89 -5.20 -12.04
N THR A 212 10.20 -4.54 -13.15
CA THR A 212 10.27 -5.18 -14.47
C THR A 212 11.43 -4.62 -15.30
N CYS A 213 11.77 -5.32 -16.38
CA CYS A 213 12.70 -4.82 -17.40
C CYS A 213 12.04 -3.69 -18.21
N THR A 214 12.79 -2.65 -18.59
CA THR A 214 12.29 -1.56 -19.44
C THR A 214 13.39 -0.96 -20.32
N GLY A 215 13.03 -0.02 -21.19
CA GLY A 215 13.94 0.58 -22.16
C GLY A 215 14.25 -0.35 -23.34
N ASP A 216 15.26 -0.01 -24.14
CA ASP A 216 15.60 -0.78 -25.34
C ASP A 216 16.26 -2.13 -25.00
N PHE A 217 15.87 -3.18 -25.73
CA PHE A 217 16.52 -4.48 -25.61
C PHE A 217 17.90 -4.45 -26.26
N ASN A 218 18.94 -4.60 -25.45
CA ASN A 218 20.32 -4.67 -25.93
C ASN A 218 20.71 -6.13 -26.22
N ARG A 219 20.90 -6.44 -27.50
CA ARG A 219 21.22 -7.80 -27.99
C ARG A 219 22.63 -8.27 -27.62
N ASP A 220 23.55 -7.36 -27.34
CA ASP A 220 24.92 -7.71 -26.98
C ASP A 220 25.00 -8.27 -25.55
N ILE A 221 24.12 -7.77 -24.66
CA ILE A 221 24.00 -8.26 -23.27
C ILE A 221 22.81 -9.22 -23.08
N GLY A 222 21.90 -9.31 -24.05
CA GLY A 222 20.73 -10.18 -24.00
C GLY A 222 19.66 -9.74 -22.98
N SER A 223 19.61 -8.45 -22.66
CA SER A 223 18.71 -7.87 -21.64
C SER A 223 18.35 -6.43 -22.01
N HIS A 224 17.27 -5.96 -21.41
CA HIS A 224 16.97 -4.54 -21.29
C HIS A 224 18.00 -3.83 -20.40
N GLU A 225 18.34 -2.60 -20.76
CA GLU A 225 19.35 -1.79 -20.06
C GLU A 225 18.82 -1.18 -18.75
N GLU A 226 17.50 -1.02 -18.65
CA GLU A 226 16.85 -0.35 -17.53
C GLU A 226 15.93 -1.28 -16.73
N ARG A 227 15.63 -0.86 -15.50
CA ARG A 227 14.65 -1.47 -14.61
C ARG A 227 13.63 -0.41 -14.21
N LEU A 228 12.37 -0.72 -14.48
CA LEU A 228 11.25 0.05 -13.98
C LEU A 228 10.93 -0.43 -12.57
N VAL A 229 10.81 0.50 -11.63
CA VAL A 229 10.43 0.25 -10.25
C VAL A 229 9.18 1.06 -9.94
N VAL A 230 8.09 0.37 -9.65
CA VAL A 230 6.85 0.97 -9.12
C VAL A 230 6.84 0.78 -7.61
N SER A 231 6.95 1.88 -6.88
CA SER A 231 6.88 1.90 -5.41
C SER A 231 5.45 2.09 -4.95
N ALA A 232 5.00 1.31 -3.98
CA ALA A 232 3.66 1.37 -3.41
C ALA A 232 3.68 1.15 -1.90
N GLU A 233 2.72 1.77 -1.20
CA GLU A 233 2.63 1.71 0.25
C GLU A 233 1.34 1.00 0.66
N LEU A 234 1.40 0.20 1.73
CA LEU A 234 0.24 -0.46 2.32
C LEU A 234 -0.79 0.59 2.77
N ILE A 235 -2.03 0.45 2.32
CA ILE A 235 -3.15 1.30 2.73
C ILE A 235 -4.25 0.53 3.46
N SER A 236 -4.33 -0.80 3.31
CA SER A 236 -5.33 -1.64 3.98
C SER A 236 -4.86 -3.09 4.08
N ASP A 237 -5.28 -3.78 5.13
CA ASP A 237 -5.02 -5.21 5.36
C ASP A 237 -6.26 -5.85 5.99
N SER A 238 -6.77 -6.92 5.38
CA SER A 238 -7.97 -7.61 5.85
C SER A 238 -7.76 -8.37 7.17
N ALA A 239 -6.52 -8.67 7.56
CA ALA A 239 -6.20 -9.22 8.87
C ALA A 239 -6.04 -8.17 9.97
N MET A 240 -6.07 -6.85 9.66
CA MET A 240 -6.52 -5.86 10.64
C MET A 240 -7.97 -6.22 10.91
N LYS A 241 -8.18 -7.17 11.81
CA LYS A 241 -9.46 -7.82 12.04
C LYS A 241 -10.52 -6.74 12.04
N GLU A 242 -11.46 -6.90 11.11
CA GLU A 242 -12.75 -6.23 11.06
C GLU A 242 -13.56 -6.59 12.32
N GLN A 243 -13.02 -6.29 13.50
CA GLN A 243 -13.64 -6.60 14.76
C GLN A 243 -14.70 -5.53 14.94
N ALA A 244 -15.91 -5.91 14.52
CA ALA A 244 -17.11 -5.19 14.86
C ALA A 244 -17.07 -4.87 16.36
N PRO A 245 -17.40 -3.63 16.75
CA PRO A 245 -17.43 -3.29 18.16
C PRO A 245 -18.50 -4.13 18.86
N ASP A 246 -18.41 -4.20 20.18
CA ASP A 246 -19.50 -4.77 20.98
C ASP A 246 -20.81 -4.01 20.72
N ALA A 247 -21.93 -4.71 20.82
CA ALA A 247 -23.23 -4.08 20.68
C ALA A 247 -23.50 -3.15 21.88
N PRO A 248 -24.16 -1.99 21.67
CA PRO A 248 -24.56 -1.15 22.78
C PRO A 248 -25.52 -1.89 23.72
N ASP A 249 -25.46 -1.55 25.01
CA ASP A 249 -26.30 -2.16 26.03
C ASP A 249 -27.33 -1.17 26.62
N ASN A 250 -28.23 -1.69 27.45
CA ASN A 250 -29.24 -0.91 28.18
C ASN A 250 -30.12 -0.03 27.29
N LEU A 251 -30.57 -0.58 26.16
CA LEU A 251 -31.54 0.10 25.31
C LEU A 251 -32.85 0.30 26.07
N LYS A 252 -33.32 1.53 26.09
CA LYS A 252 -34.56 1.94 26.76
C LYS A 252 -35.39 2.77 25.81
N LEU A 253 -36.57 2.26 25.51
CA LEU A 253 -37.62 2.97 24.79
C LEU A 253 -38.58 3.61 25.78
N THR A 254 -38.92 4.87 25.53
CA THR A 254 -39.94 5.64 26.24
C THR A 254 -40.97 6.12 25.21
N ALA A 255 -42.04 6.77 25.66
CA ALA A 255 -43.07 7.30 24.76
C ALA A 255 -42.54 8.32 23.72
N SER A 256 -41.37 8.93 23.94
CA SER A 256 -40.84 9.99 23.08
C SER A 256 -39.34 9.92 22.80
N SER A 257 -38.66 8.85 23.25
CA SER A 257 -37.22 8.70 23.02
C SER A 257 -36.76 7.26 23.11
N LEU A 258 -35.70 6.96 22.35
CA LEU A 258 -34.86 5.78 22.50
C LEU A 258 -33.51 6.21 23.07
N SER A 259 -32.95 5.44 24.01
CA SER A 259 -31.64 5.70 24.62
C SER A 259 -30.86 4.42 24.89
N TRP A 260 -29.54 4.50 24.99
CA TRP A 260 -28.63 3.37 25.23
C TRP A 260 -27.37 3.80 25.98
N HIS A 261 -26.55 2.84 26.42
CA HIS A 261 -25.22 3.14 26.94
C HIS A 261 -24.14 3.07 25.86
N ALA A 262 -23.10 3.88 26.02
CA ALA A 262 -21.95 3.87 25.13
C ALA A 262 -21.11 2.59 25.29
N VAL A 263 -20.64 2.06 24.16
CA VAL A 263 -19.68 0.95 24.09
C VAL A 263 -18.30 1.45 24.52
N ARG A 264 -17.61 0.66 25.35
CA ARG A 264 -16.27 0.97 25.87
C ARG A 264 -15.19 0.42 24.94
N ASP A 265 -15.13 0.98 23.75
CA ASP A 265 -14.14 0.67 22.73
C ASP A 265 -13.69 1.98 22.10
N ASP A 266 -12.39 2.27 22.18
CA ASP A 266 -11.79 3.51 21.69
C ASP A 266 -11.86 3.61 20.15
N ALA A 267 -12.13 2.50 19.46
CA ALA A 267 -12.37 2.47 18.03
C ALA A 267 -13.81 2.86 17.64
N VAL A 268 -14.77 2.97 18.57
CA VAL A 268 -16.16 3.34 18.24
C VAL A 268 -16.25 4.82 17.87
N ILE A 269 -16.74 5.13 16.67
CA ILE A 269 -16.93 6.50 16.18
C ILE A 269 -18.37 7.00 16.35
N GLY A 270 -19.32 6.09 16.47
CA GLY A 270 -20.72 6.44 16.69
C GLY A 270 -21.67 5.25 16.63
N TYR A 271 -22.93 5.53 16.38
CA TYR A 271 -24.05 4.59 16.42
C TYR A 271 -25.00 4.86 15.27
N ARG A 272 -25.60 3.82 14.73
CA ARG A 272 -26.75 3.92 13.82
C ARG A 272 -27.98 3.35 14.50
N VAL A 273 -29.10 4.04 14.34
CA VAL A 273 -30.39 3.67 14.89
C VAL A 273 -31.30 3.30 13.73
N TYR A 274 -31.96 2.15 13.86
CA TYR A 274 -32.82 1.60 12.83
C TYR A 274 -34.20 1.30 13.41
N GLU A 275 -35.21 1.41 12.54
CA GLU A 275 -36.49 0.73 12.71
C GLU A 275 -36.58 -0.45 11.77
N GLU A 276 -37.35 -1.46 12.17
CA GLU A 276 -37.60 -2.66 11.40
C GLU A 276 -39.09 -2.98 11.46
N ASP A 277 -39.69 -3.14 10.29
CA ASP A 277 -41.10 -3.48 10.15
C ASP A 277 -41.36 -4.92 10.59
N LEU A 278 -42.35 -5.14 11.45
CA LEU A 278 -42.65 -6.47 11.98
C LEU A 278 -43.33 -7.40 10.97
N GLU A 279 -44.00 -6.85 9.95
CA GLU A 279 -44.65 -7.66 8.90
C GLU A 279 -43.69 -8.00 7.76
N SER A 280 -42.96 -7.01 7.23
CA SER A 280 -42.08 -7.20 6.08
C SER A 280 -40.66 -7.62 6.47
N GLY A 281 -40.20 -7.27 7.67
CA GLY A 281 -38.81 -7.44 8.11
C GLY A 281 -37.83 -6.44 7.48
N GLU A 282 -38.32 -5.46 6.72
CA GLU A 282 -37.47 -4.41 6.14
C GLU A 282 -37.00 -3.44 7.23
N SER A 283 -35.73 -3.01 7.15
CA SER A 283 -35.14 -2.06 8.10
C SER A 283 -34.83 -0.74 7.42
N GLU A 284 -35.13 0.37 8.10
CA GLU A 284 -34.83 1.74 7.67
C GLU A 284 -33.96 2.43 8.73
N GLN A 285 -32.93 3.17 8.28
CA GLN A 285 -32.07 3.93 9.18
C GLN A 285 -32.75 5.24 9.58
N LEU A 286 -32.99 5.41 10.88
CA LEU A 286 -33.62 6.59 11.45
C LEU A 286 -32.63 7.72 11.74
N ALA A 287 -31.46 7.35 12.27
CA ALA A 287 -30.51 8.33 12.74
C ALA A 287 -29.08 7.79 12.83
N THR A 288 -28.15 8.73 12.80
CA THR A 288 -26.74 8.51 13.14
C THR A 288 -26.42 9.37 14.35
N VAL A 289 -25.80 8.77 15.36
CA VAL A 289 -25.43 9.45 16.60
C VAL A 289 -23.94 9.30 16.81
N SER A 290 -23.22 10.41 16.80
CA SER A 290 -21.77 10.45 17.04
C SER A 290 -21.42 9.97 18.45
N LEU A 291 -20.21 9.44 18.68
CA LEU A 291 -19.72 9.07 20.01
C LEU A 291 -19.83 10.23 21.03
N PHE A 292 -19.85 11.49 20.58
CA PHE A 292 -19.88 12.67 21.47
C PHE A 292 -21.27 13.23 21.74
N GLU A 293 -22.28 12.74 21.03
CA GLU A 293 -23.65 13.14 21.23
C GLU A 293 -24.28 12.34 22.38
N ARG A 294 -25.41 12.83 22.87
CA ARG A 294 -26.20 12.05 23.83
C ARG A 294 -26.62 10.75 23.14
N LYS A 295 -26.45 9.62 23.82
CA LYS A 295 -26.82 8.27 23.34
C LYS A 295 -28.33 8.07 23.41
N SER A 296 -29.03 8.94 22.69
CA SER A 296 -30.48 9.01 22.64
C SER A 296 -30.93 9.81 21.44
N ILE A 297 -32.06 9.40 20.86
CA ILE A 297 -32.77 10.16 19.82
C ILE A 297 -34.22 10.41 20.26
N PRO A 298 -34.84 11.52 19.82
CA PRO A 298 -36.29 11.64 19.87
C PRO A 298 -36.91 10.60 18.95
N LEU A 299 -37.91 9.87 19.44
CA LEU A 299 -38.57 8.79 18.71
C LEU A 299 -39.98 8.58 19.28
N GLU A 300 -41.00 8.58 18.43
CA GLU A 300 -42.35 8.15 18.80
C GLU A 300 -42.46 6.65 18.50
N ALA A 301 -42.83 5.86 19.51
CA ALA A 301 -42.91 4.41 19.37
C ALA A 301 -44.11 4.00 18.53
N ASP A 302 -43.87 3.12 17.55
CA ASP A 302 -44.91 2.48 16.74
C ASP A 302 -44.97 0.98 17.09
N GLU A 303 -46.18 0.49 17.40
CA GLU A 303 -46.42 -0.91 17.77
C GLU A 303 -46.19 -1.90 16.61
N SER A 304 -46.19 -1.42 15.36
CA SER A 304 -45.90 -2.22 14.16
C SER A 304 -44.40 -2.34 13.87
N LYS A 305 -43.55 -1.68 14.65
CA LYS A 305 -42.10 -1.61 14.44
C LYS A 305 -41.33 -2.16 15.63
N ARG A 306 -40.11 -2.64 15.36
CA ARG A 306 -39.08 -2.86 16.37
C ARG A 306 -37.87 -1.98 16.08
N TYR A 307 -37.18 -1.56 17.13
CA TYR A 307 -36.02 -0.67 17.01
C TYR A 307 -34.76 -1.37 17.47
N TYR A 308 -33.65 -1.08 16.81
CA TYR A 308 -32.33 -1.54 17.23
C TYR A 308 -31.26 -0.48 17.01
N VAL A 309 -30.18 -0.61 17.78
CA VAL A 309 -29.00 0.25 17.69
C VAL A 309 -27.78 -0.63 17.41
N VAL A 310 -26.90 -0.14 16.54
CA VAL A 310 -25.57 -0.72 16.32
C VAL A 310 -24.51 0.32 16.66
N ALA A 311 -23.39 -0.13 17.23
CA ALA A 311 -22.18 0.68 17.33
C ALA A 311 -21.38 0.56 16.02
N VAL A 312 -20.70 1.63 15.63
CA VAL A 312 -19.89 1.70 14.41
C VAL A 312 -18.46 2.07 14.80
N ASN A 313 -17.48 1.30 14.34
CA ASN A 313 -16.07 1.57 14.60
C ASN A 313 -15.41 2.41 13.49
N VAL A 314 -14.14 2.77 13.68
CA VAL A 314 -13.31 3.51 12.70
C VAL A 314 -13.28 2.87 11.32
N ASP A 315 -13.39 1.55 11.22
CA ASP A 315 -13.38 0.82 9.96
C ASP A 315 -14.78 0.69 9.35
N LEU A 316 -15.76 1.45 9.87
CA LEU A 316 -17.18 1.44 9.50
C LEU A 316 -17.88 0.09 9.70
N LYS A 317 -17.35 -0.77 10.56
CA LYS A 317 -17.98 -2.05 10.90
C LYS A 317 -19.03 -1.83 11.98
N GLU A 318 -20.21 -2.37 11.73
CA GLU A 318 -21.33 -2.35 12.67
C GLU A 318 -21.23 -3.52 13.65
N SER A 319 -21.58 -3.26 14.91
CA SER A 319 -21.81 -4.30 15.91
C SER A 319 -22.96 -5.22 15.53
N LYS A 320 -23.17 -6.28 16.32
CA LYS A 320 -24.48 -6.98 16.31
C LYS A 320 -25.60 -5.99 16.63
N LYS A 321 -26.81 -6.27 16.11
CA LYS A 321 -28.04 -5.51 16.44
C LYS A 321 -28.32 -5.62 17.94
N ALA A 322 -28.37 -4.50 18.64
CA ALA A 322 -28.90 -4.43 19.99
C ALA A 322 -30.39 -4.09 19.91
N TYR A 323 -31.25 -5.00 20.34
CA TYR A 323 -32.69 -4.76 20.45
C TYR A 323 -33.06 -4.29 21.85
N ILE A 324 -34.21 -3.64 21.97
CA ILE A 324 -34.82 -3.37 23.28
C ILE A 324 -35.22 -4.72 23.91
N PRO A 325 -34.91 -4.98 25.20
CA PRO A 325 -35.32 -6.22 25.85
C PRO A 325 -36.84 -6.37 25.87
N GLU A 326 -37.35 -7.56 25.59
CA GLU A 326 -38.75 -7.90 25.86
C GLU A 326 -38.96 -7.99 27.39
N GLU A 327 -39.99 -7.32 27.91
CA GLU A 327 -40.38 -7.37 29.33
C GLU A 327 -41.05 -8.69 29.74
#